data_AF-A0A379SMM5-F1
#
_entry.id   AF-A0A379SMM5-F1
#
_cell.length_a   1.000
_cell.length_b   1.000
_cell.length_c   1.000
_cell.angle_alpha   90.00
_cell.angle_beta   90.00
_cell.angle_gamma   90.00
#
_symmetry.space_group_name_H-M   'P 1'
#
loop_
_entity.id
_entity.type
_entity.pdbx_description
1 polymer ?
#
loop_
_entity_poly.entity_id
_entity_poly.type
_entity_poly.pdbx_seq_one_letter_code
_entity_poly.pdbx_strand_id
1 'polypeptide(L)'
;MNNPDKATRWWMFRALKGTALRSETYGLDTSSVASSPYTTTQQRMQVRLVQGGTMPVVLPVALEQITHHYERLAGDPQVSQQVTLQADGYGYVTRQVSIAYPRRAYHALQPYPANLPDDAWENTYDDQQQNCGWWRAWHLLFTWKTHKPGDWGFPLNNG
;
A
#
# COMPACT_ATOMS: atom_id res chain seq x y z
N MET A 1 25.45 2.67 -4.41
CA MET A 1 24.13 2.96 -5.00
C MET A 1 24.23 4.35 -5.63
N ASN A 2 24.46 4.43 -6.94
CA ASN A 2 24.73 5.72 -7.61
C ASN A 2 23.44 6.54 -7.67
N ASN A 3 23.44 7.69 -7.01
CA ASN A 3 22.37 8.67 -7.10
C ASN A 3 22.34 9.22 -8.55
N PRO A 4 21.18 9.28 -9.22
CA PRO A 4 21.10 9.91 -10.54
C PRO A 4 21.61 11.35 -10.48
N ASP A 5 22.19 11.81 -11.60
CA ASP A 5 22.59 13.21 -11.75
C ASP A 5 21.38 14.15 -11.62
N LYS A 6 21.64 15.43 -11.39
CA LYS A 6 20.59 16.42 -11.11
C LYS A 6 19.55 16.54 -12.23
N ALA A 7 19.96 16.42 -13.49
CA ALA A 7 19.05 16.55 -14.63
C ALA A 7 18.14 15.32 -14.74
N THR A 8 18.71 14.11 -14.65
CA THR A 8 17.91 12.86 -14.63
C THR A 8 16.95 12.84 -13.45
N ARG A 9 17.40 13.26 -12.27
CA ARG A 9 16.57 13.32 -11.06
C ARG A 9 15.37 14.26 -11.20
N TRP A 10 15.53 15.39 -11.89
CA TRP A 10 14.41 16.30 -12.18
C TRP A 10 13.32 15.62 -13.00
N TRP A 11 13.69 14.91 -14.07
CA TRP A 11 12.74 14.16 -14.90
C TRP A 11 12.05 13.04 -14.11
N MET A 12 12.78 12.34 -13.25
CA MET A 12 12.22 11.32 -12.37
C MET A 12 11.16 11.89 -11.42
N PHE A 13 11.42 13.02 -10.77
CA PHE A 13 10.42 13.67 -9.91
C PHE A 13 9.24 14.23 -10.71
N ARG A 14 9.49 14.74 -11.91
CA ARG A 14 8.43 15.22 -12.80
C ARG A 14 7.44 14.10 -13.15
N ALA A 15 7.91 12.87 -13.30
CA ALA A 15 7.05 11.71 -13.59
C ALA A 15 6.08 11.35 -12.45
N LEU A 16 6.36 11.79 -11.22
CA LEU A 16 5.47 11.60 -10.07
C LEU A 16 4.40 12.69 -9.94
N LYS A 17 4.34 13.64 -10.88
CA LYS A 17 3.37 14.72 -10.85
C LYS A 17 1.94 14.16 -10.92
N GLY A 18 1.12 14.51 -9.93
CA GLY A 18 -0.29 14.11 -9.87
C GLY A 18 -0.54 12.77 -9.19
N THR A 19 0.50 12.06 -8.73
CA THR A 19 0.31 10.83 -7.95
C THR A 19 -0.15 11.14 -6.53
N ALA A 20 -1.16 10.42 -6.05
CA ALA A 20 -1.60 10.50 -4.66
C ALA A 20 -0.54 9.87 -3.73
N LEU A 21 -0.15 10.60 -2.69
CA LEU A 21 0.80 10.10 -1.69
C LEU A 21 0.10 9.65 -0.40
N ARG A 22 -0.99 10.32 -0.05
CA ARG A 22 -1.80 10.04 1.14
C ARG A 22 -3.24 10.45 0.88
N SER A 23 -4.17 9.62 1.37
CA SER A 23 -5.61 9.88 1.39
C SER A 23 -6.13 9.59 2.79
N GLU A 24 -7.04 10.42 3.27
CA GLU A 24 -7.66 10.30 4.59
C GLU A 24 -9.16 10.53 4.45
N THR A 25 -9.96 9.68 5.11
CA THR A 25 -11.42 9.78 5.07
C THR A 25 -11.93 10.21 6.44
N TYR A 26 -12.70 11.29 6.49
CA TYR A 26 -13.27 11.86 7.72
C TYR A 26 -14.80 11.96 7.62
N GLY A 27 -15.46 11.90 8.77
CA GLY A 27 -16.86 12.29 8.91
C GLY A 27 -16.96 13.74 9.37
N LEU A 28 -17.66 14.58 8.62
CA LEU A 28 -17.89 15.98 9.01
C LEU A 28 -19.12 16.06 9.93
N ASP A 29 -18.94 15.63 11.17
CA ASP A 29 -19.96 15.72 12.23
C ASP A 29 -19.46 16.52 13.43
N THR A 30 -20.35 16.74 14.41
CA THR A 30 -20.06 17.49 15.63
C THR A 30 -19.58 16.59 16.78
N SER A 31 -19.16 15.35 16.50
CA SER A 31 -18.71 14.45 17.56
C SER A 31 -17.32 14.82 18.09
N SER A 32 -17.01 14.38 19.31
CA SER A 32 -15.69 14.59 19.93
C SER A 32 -14.54 13.90 19.19
N VAL A 33 -14.85 12.94 18.30
CA VAL A 33 -13.89 12.16 17.49
C VAL A 33 -13.91 12.57 16.01
N ALA A 34 -14.47 13.74 15.66
CA ALA A 34 -14.48 14.29 14.30
C ALA A 34 -13.08 14.50 13.70
N SER A 35 -12.07 14.77 14.53
CA SER A 35 -10.67 14.91 14.10
C SER A 35 -9.97 13.58 13.82
N SER A 36 -10.59 12.44 14.16
CA SER A 36 -10.03 11.12 13.92
C SER A 36 -10.57 10.55 12.59
N PRO A 37 -9.68 10.12 11.66
CA PRO A 37 -10.11 9.57 10.38
C PRO A 37 -10.76 8.20 10.58
N TYR A 38 -11.62 7.81 9.63
CA TYR A 38 -12.07 6.43 9.47
C TYR A 38 -10.95 5.57 8.89
N THR A 39 -10.37 6.03 7.79
CA THR A 39 -9.33 5.31 7.05
C THR A 39 -8.24 6.27 6.61
N THR A 40 -6.99 5.78 6.63
CA THR A 40 -5.88 6.49 6.00
C THR A 40 -5.11 5.53 5.10
N THR A 41 -4.85 5.94 3.88
CA THR A 41 -4.04 5.20 2.92
C THR A 41 -2.84 6.04 2.54
N GLN A 42 -1.66 5.43 2.54
CA GLN A 42 -0.42 6.06 2.07
C GLN A 42 0.23 5.19 1.01
N GLN A 43 0.85 5.83 0.03
CA GLN A 43 1.52 5.15 -1.07
C GLN A 43 2.96 5.62 -1.19
N ARG A 44 3.85 4.66 -1.43
CA ARG A 44 5.25 4.88 -1.76
C ARG A 44 5.47 4.52 -3.22
N MET A 45 5.95 5.48 -3.98
CA MET A 45 6.26 5.31 -5.40
C MET A 45 7.76 5.08 -5.60
N GLN A 46 8.09 4.28 -6.61
CA GLN A 46 9.43 4.14 -7.16
C GLN A 46 9.43 4.63 -8.60
N VAL A 47 10.51 5.30 -9.02
CA VAL A 47 10.70 5.68 -10.43
C VAL A 47 11.89 4.92 -10.98
N ARG A 48 11.67 4.19 -12.07
CA ARG A 48 12.72 3.45 -12.79
C ARG A 48 13.18 4.27 -14.00
N LEU A 49 14.49 4.39 -14.19
CA LEU A 49 15.07 4.87 -15.45
C LEU A 49 15.05 3.74 -16.46
N VAL A 50 14.30 3.90 -17.56
CA VAL A 50 14.20 2.90 -18.63
C VAL A 50 15.26 3.16 -19.70
N GLN A 51 15.44 4.43 -20.09
CA GLN A 51 16.48 4.86 -21.04
C GLN A 51 17.06 6.21 -20.59
N GLY A 52 18.38 6.33 -20.63
CA GLY A 52 19.09 7.57 -20.34
C GLY A 52 19.12 8.52 -21.54
N GLY A 53 19.58 9.75 -21.32
CA GLY A 53 19.73 10.78 -22.34
C GLY A 53 19.37 12.16 -21.82
N THR A 54 19.41 13.17 -22.69
CA THR A 54 19.02 14.56 -22.34
C THR A 54 17.56 14.65 -21.90
N MET A 55 16.69 13.82 -22.50
CA MET A 55 15.31 13.61 -22.10
C MET A 55 15.10 12.11 -21.83
N PRO A 56 15.28 11.65 -20.58
CA PRO A 56 15.24 10.24 -20.25
C PRO A 56 13.81 9.68 -20.29
N VAL A 57 13.71 8.39 -20.59
CA VAL A 57 12.45 7.63 -20.45
C VAL A 57 12.41 7.04 -19.04
N VAL A 58 11.38 7.40 -18.28
CA VAL A 58 11.20 6.99 -16.88
C VAL A 58 9.84 6.35 -16.68
N LEU A 59 9.77 5.37 -15.78
CA LEU A 59 8.56 4.62 -15.45
C LEU A 59 8.25 4.74 -13.95
N PRO A 60 7.19 5.44 -13.54
CA PRO A 60 6.71 5.42 -12.16
C PRO A 60 5.97 4.10 -11.87
N VAL A 61 6.25 3.50 -10.72
CA VAL A 61 5.68 2.22 -10.27
C VAL A 61 5.28 2.34 -8.80
N ALA A 62 4.10 1.83 -8.43
CA ALA A 62 3.69 1.73 -7.05
C ALA A 62 4.50 0.66 -6.32
N LEU A 63 5.32 1.07 -5.34
CA LEU A 63 6.18 0.18 -4.59
C LEU A 63 5.46 -0.38 -3.37
N GLU A 64 4.85 0.50 -2.58
CA GLU A 64 4.19 0.12 -1.33
C GLU A 64 2.90 0.90 -1.16
N GLN A 65 1.89 0.26 -0.56
CA GLN A 65 0.69 0.92 -0.09
C GLN A 65 0.38 0.40 1.31
N ILE A 66 0.19 1.31 2.26
CA ILE A 66 -0.20 0.99 3.64
C ILE A 66 -1.57 1.61 3.92
N THR A 67 -2.47 0.82 4.50
CA THR A 67 -3.82 1.22 4.85
C THR A 67 -4.04 1.00 6.34
N HIS A 68 -4.53 2.04 7.01
CA HIS A 68 -4.96 2.00 8.40
C HIS A 68 -6.48 2.15 8.44
N HIS A 69 -7.15 1.22 9.10
CA HIS A 69 -8.57 1.30 9.45
C HIS A 69 -8.66 1.66 10.92
N TYR A 70 -9.04 2.91 11.19
CA TYR A 70 -9.16 3.44 12.54
C TYR A 70 -10.58 3.34 13.07
N GLU A 71 -11.59 3.44 12.20
CA GLU A 71 -13.00 3.59 12.63
C GLU A 71 -13.17 4.70 13.69
N ARG A 72 -12.35 5.76 13.59
CA ARG A 72 -12.25 6.91 14.50
C ARG A 72 -11.72 6.58 15.91
N LEU A 73 -11.17 5.38 16.11
CA LEU A 73 -10.44 4.98 17.30
C LEU A 73 -8.93 4.99 17.01
N ALA A 74 -8.28 6.14 17.25
CA ALA A 74 -6.86 6.35 16.94
C ALA A 74 -5.89 5.38 17.67
N GLY A 75 -6.32 4.86 18.83
CA GLY A 75 -5.53 3.97 19.69
C GLY A 75 -5.31 2.59 19.10
N ASP A 76 -6.27 2.05 18.34
CA ASP A 76 -6.29 0.64 17.97
C ASP A 76 -6.67 0.39 16.49
N PRO A 77 -5.87 0.88 15.52
CA PRO A 77 -6.14 0.63 14.12
C PRO A 77 -5.78 -0.79 13.67
N GLN A 78 -6.57 -1.31 12.73
CA GLN A 78 -6.13 -2.42 11.89
C GLN A 78 -5.22 -1.89 10.78
N VAL A 79 -4.04 -2.49 10.60
CA VAL A 79 -3.04 -2.05 9.63
C VAL A 79 -2.74 -3.16 8.63
N SER A 80 -2.80 -2.81 7.35
CA SER A 80 -2.41 -3.71 6.25
C SER A 80 -1.46 -2.99 5.29
N GLN A 81 -0.52 -3.74 4.72
CA GLN A 81 0.42 -3.20 3.74
C GLN A 81 0.58 -4.15 2.56
N GLN A 82 0.60 -3.60 1.36
CA GLN A 82 0.98 -4.29 0.13
C GLN A 82 2.33 -3.78 -0.34
N VAL A 83 3.24 -4.69 -0.68
CA VAL A 83 4.58 -4.35 -1.18
C VAL A 83 4.85 -5.10 -2.47
N THR A 84 5.14 -4.35 -3.53
CA THR A 84 5.66 -4.86 -4.80
C THR A 84 7.14 -5.18 -4.63
N LEU A 85 7.49 -6.47 -4.66
CA LEU A 85 8.87 -6.94 -4.51
C LEU A 85 9.61 -6.97 -5.85
N GLN A 86 8.88 -7.28 -6.93
CA GLN A 86 9.45 -7.37 -8.27
C GLN A 86 8.42 -6.97 -9.32
N ALA A 87 8.87 -6.21 -10.31
CA ALA A 87 8.12 -5.87 -11.51
C ALA A 87 9.02 -6.06 -12.75
N ASP A 88 8.43 -6.50 -13.86
CA ASP A 88 9.12 -6.78 -15.12
C ASP A 88 9.57 -5.50 -15.86
N GLY A 89 10.04 -5.64 -17.11
CA GLY A 89 10.49 -4.52 -17.94
C GLY A 89 9.38 -3.55 -18.35
N TYR A 90 8.12 -3.99 -18.34
CA TYR A 90 6.95 -3.21 -18.74
C TYR A 90 6.21 -2.61 -17.54
N GLY A 91 6.61 -2.95 -16.31
CA GLY A 91 5.98 -2.48 -15.08
C GLY A 91 4.93 -3.42 -14.51
N TYR A 92 4.77 -4.62 -15.08
CA TYR A 92 3.88 -5.64 -14.56
C TYR A 92 4.46 -6.25 -13.28
N VAL A 93 3.66 -6.33 -12.23
CA VAL A 93 4.07 -6.88 -10.92
C VAL A 93 4.18 -8.40 -11.01
N THR A 94 5.39 -8.93 -10.78
CA THR A 94 5.66 -10.37 -10.83
C THR A 94 5.76 -11.00 -9.44
N ARG A 95 6.08 -10.21 -8.42
CA ARG A 95 6.11 -10.65 -7.02
C ARG A 95 5.57 -9.55 -6.12
N GLN A 96 4.63 -9.92 -5.26
CA GLN A 96 4.01 -9.03 -4.29
C GLN A 96 3.84 -9.77 -2.96
N VAL A 97 3.87 -9.03 -1.86
CA VAL A 97 3.50 -9.54 -0.54
C VAL A 97 2.40 -8.68 0.05
N SER A 98 1.44 -9.33 0.71
CA SER A 98 0.43 -8.68 1.54
C SER A 98 0.73 -8.99 3.01
N ILE A 99 0.83 -7.94 3.80
CA ILE A 99 1.19 -7.98 5.21
C ILE A 99 -0.03 -7.52 6.00
N ALA A 100 -0.50 -8.37 6.90
CA ALA A 100 -1.47 -8.01 7.94
C ALA A 100 -0.69 -7.85 9.25
N TYR A 101 -0.63 -6.62 9.76
CA TYR A 101 0.05 -6.35 11.02
C TYR A 101 -0.78 -6.86 12.19
N PRO A 102 -0.12 -7.35 13.26
CA PRO A 102 -0.83 -7.72 14.47
C PRO A 102 -1.47 -6.48 15.10
N ARG A 103 -2.55 -6.71 15.85
CA ARG A 103 -3.19 -5.69 16.70
C ARG A 103 -2.16 -5.12 17.67
N ARG A 104 -2.34 -3.87 18.05
CA ARG A 104 -1.45 -3.24 19.03
C ARG A 104 -1.54 -3.95 20.38
N ALA A 105 -0.48 -3.80 21.17
CA ALA A 105 -0.50 -4.26 22.55
C ALA A 105 -1.73 -3.70 23.29
N TYR A 106 -2.23 -4.49 24.24
CA TYR A 106 -3.37 -4.11 25.05
C TYR A 106 -3.14 -2.73 25.67
N HIS A 107 -4.15 -1.87 25.56
CA HIS A 107 -4.18 -0.57 26.20
C HIS A 107 -5.62 -0.27 26.62
N ALA A 108 -5.77 0.59 27.63
CA ALA A 108 -7.09 1.10 27.98
C ALA A 108 -7.54 2.04 26.86
N LEU A 109 -8.56 1.66 26.08
CA LEU A 109 -9.18 2.59 25.14
C LEU A 109 -10.08 3.56 25.90
N GLN A 110 -9.86 4.86 25.64
CA GLN A 110 -10.78 5.93 25.98
C GLN A 110 -10.97 6.77 24.70
N PRO A 111 -12.20 6.99 24.20
CA PRO A 111 -13.49 6.45 24.63
C PRO A 111 -13.87 5.17 23.86
N TYR A 112 -14.10 4.07 24.58
CA TYR A 112 -14.92 2.97 24.07
C TYR A 112 -16.39 3.24 24.44
N PRO A 113 -17.38 2.87 23.62
CA PRO A 113 -18.77 3.22 23.87
C PRO A 113 -19.28 2.68 25.22
N ALA A 114 -19.84 3.56 26.06
CA ALA A 114 -20.34 3.19 27.39
C ALA A 114 -21.61 2.31 27.38
N ASN A 115 -22.15 2.00 26.19
CA ASN A 115 -23.32 1.14 25.99
C ASN A 115 -22.96 -0.33 25.77
N LEU A 116 -21.71 -0.72 26.00
CA LEU A 116 -21.23 -2.09 25.89
C LEU A 116 -21.06 -2.70 27.29
N PRO A 117 -21.12 -4.05 27.41
CA PRO A 117 -20.79 -4.73 28.66
C PRO A 117 -19.40 -4.34 29.21
N ASP A 118 -19.25 -4.37 30.53
CA ASP A 118 -18.00 -3.98 31.21
C ASP A 118 -16.79 -4.83 30.77
N ASP A 119 -17.01 -6.09 30.40
CA ASP A 119 -16.00 -7.05 29.93
C ASP A 119 -15.82 -7.04 28.40
N ALA A 120 -16.60 -6.24 27.66
CA ALA A 120 -16.62 -6.26 26.21
C ALA A 120 -15.25 -5.93 25.61
N TRP A 121 -14.51 -5.01 26.23
CA TRP A 121 -13.18 -4.62 25.76
C TRP A 121 -12.17 -5.77 25.85
N GLU A 122 -12.12 -6.44 27.00
CA GLU A 122 -11.23 -7.58 27.24
C GLU A 122 -11.56 -8.73 26.28
N ASN A 123 -12.86 -8.98 26.07
CA ASN A 123 -13.35 -10.01 25.16
C ASN A 123 -13.14 -9.69 23.67
N THR A 124 -12.69 -8.48 23.30
CA THR A 124 -12.33 -8.19 21.91
C THR A 124 -10.99 -8.80 21.50
N TYR A 125 -10.13 -9.13 22.47
CA TYR A 125 -8.78 -9.64 22.20
C TYR A 125 -8.80 -11.15 21.95
N ASP A 126 -8.13 -11.57 20.88
CA ASP A 126 -7.95 -12.98 20.51
C ASP A 126 -6.51 -13.20 20.04
N ASP A 127 -5.94 -14.36 20.32
CA ASP A 127 -4.57 -14.74 19.95
C ASP A 127 -4.33 -14.64 18.43
N GLN A 128 -5.35 -14.87 17.60
CA GLN A 128 -5.27 -14.73 16.14
C GLN A 128 -4.95 -13.31 15.71
N GLN A 129 -5.34 -12.30 16.50
CA GLN A 129 -5.09 -10.89 16.21
C GLN A 129 -3.65 -10.48 16.52
N GLN A 130 -2.94 -11.27 17.34
CA GLN A 130 -1.55 -11.01 17.74
C GLN A 130 -0.52 -11.63 16.78
N ASN A 131 -0.98 -12.47 15.86
CA ASN A 131 -0.11 -13.09 14.87
C ASN A 131 0.12 -12.15 13.69
N CYS A 132 1.40 -11.89 13.39
CA CYS A 132 1.75 -11.25 12.12
C CYS A 132 1.52 -12.25 10.99
N GLY A 133 0.51 -11.97 10.16
CA GLY A 133 0.19 -12.77 8.98
C GLY A 133 0.85 -12.18 7.74
N TRP A 134 1.75 -12.92 7.11
CA TRP A 134 2.21 -12.63 5.74
C TRP A 134 1.67 -13.66 4.77
N TRP A 135 0.70 -13.26 3.97
CA TRP A 135 0.21 -14.08 2.88
C TRP A 135 1.02 -13.76 1.62
N ARG A 136 1.76 -14.76 1.13
CA ARG A 136 2.47 -14.66 -0.14
C ARG A 136 1.48 -14.97 -1.26
N ALA A 137 1.08 -13.96 -2.02
CA ALA A 137 0.38 -14.17 -3.28
C ALA A 137 1.40 -14.47 -4.38
N TRP A 138 1.53 -15.75 -4.75
CA TRP A 138 2.21 -16.13 -5.98
C TRP A 138 1.22 -15.95 -7.14
N HIS A 139 1.23 -14.80 -7.82
CA HIS A 139 0.62 -14.72 -9.14
C HIS A 139 1.56 -15.41 -10.15
N LEU A 140 1.50 -16.74 -10.22
CA LEU A 140 2.14 -17.54 -11.26
C LEU A 140 1.06 -18.04 -12.21
N LEU A 141 0.74 -17.24 -13.22
CA LEU A 141 0.11 -17.71 -14.45
C LEU A 141 0.62 -16.83 -15.58
N PHE A 142 1.81 -17.12 -16.11
CA PHE A 142 2.08 -16.80 -17.52
C PHE A 142 2.97 -17.84 -18.20
N THR A 143 2.43 -18.35 -19.29
CA THR A 143 3.16 -18.99 -20.37
C THR A 143 4.00 -17.93 -21.07
N TRP A 144 5.29 -18.21 -21.28
CA TRP A 144 6.13 -17.40 -22.13
C TRP A 144 5.61 -17.48 -23.57
N LYS A 145 4.99 -16.42 -24.09
CA LYS A 145 5.03 -16.19 -25.54
C LYS A 145 6.25 -15.32 -25.82
N THR A 146 7.25 -15.92 -26.47
CA THR A 146 8.30 -15.16 -27.13
C THR A 146 7.63 -14.23 -28.14
N HIS A 147 7.66 -12.91 -27.87
CA HIS A 147 7.17 -11.93 -28.82
C HIS A 147 8.05 -11.98 -30.07
N LYS A 148 7.43 -12.30 -31.21
CA LYS A 148 8.05 -12.03 -32.50
C LYS A 148 8.05 -10.51 -32.73
N PRO A 149 9.07 -9.94 -33.39
CA PRO A 149 9.03 -8.54 -33.79
C PRO A 149 7.74 -8.25 -34.58
N GLY A 150 6.94 -7.29 -34.12
CA GLY A 150 5.68 -6.87 -34.77
C GLY A 150 4.39 -7.24 -34.05
N ASP A 151 4.43 -8.02 -32.96
CA ASP A 151 3.23 -8.48 -32.24
C ASP A 151 3.10 -7.80 -30.87
N TRP A 152 2.19 -6.82 -30.77
CA TRP A 152 1.89 -6.07 -29.54
C TRP A 152 0.75 -6.74 -28.76
N GLY A 153 1.09 -7.46 -27.70
CA GLY A 153 0.11 -8.03 -26.77
C GLY A 153 0.63 -7.98 -25.34
N PHE A 154 -0.16 -7.45 -24.41
CA PHE A 154 0.16 -7.56 -22.99
C PHE A 154 -0.38 -8.88 -22.44
N PRO A 155 0.25 -9.46 -21.40
CA PRO A 155 -0.29 -10.63 -20.70
C PRO A 155 -1.76 -10.39 -20.30
N LEU A 156 -2.68 -11.17 -20.89
CA LEU A 156 -4.09 -11.17 -20.52
C LEU A 156 -4.29 -12.17 -19.37
N ASN A 157 -4.84 -11.69 -18.26
CA ASN A 157 -5.18 -12.52 -17.11
C ASN A 157 -6.43 -13.34 -17.48
N ASN A 158 -6.23 -14.55 -17.99
CA ASN A 158 -7.33 -15.51 -18.13
C ASN A 158 -7.55 -16.15 -16.76
N GLY A 159 -8.74 -15.90 -16.20
CA GLY A 159 -9.15 -16.36 -14.87
C GLY A 159 -9.29 -17.88 -14.74
#